data_AF-A0A3E5E6Q8-F1
#
_entry.id   AF-A0A3E5E6Q8-F1
#
_cell.length_a   1.000
_cell.length_b   1.000
_cell.length_c   1.000
_cell.angle_alpha   90.00
_cell.angle_beta   90.00
_cell.angle_gamma   90.00
#
_symmetry.space_group_name_H-M   'P 1'
#
loop_
_entity.id
_entity.type
_entity.pdbx_description
1 polymer ?
#
loop_
_entity_poly.entity_id
_entity_poly.type
_entity_poly.pdbx_seq_one_letter_code
_entity_poly.pdbx_strand_id
1 'polypeptide(L)'
;MKKFKTMMAMMLALVSMCVAFSSCSSDDDDNNGAGSSATAEQVVGTYVGETMSIALAGQGDMDPLENATFKLEKVDDSHVNIILPAFGSAPMALPSITVKNLAVTESNGTYSIPETSFDQTLENGKGLSKTAIKATIKDGKMQITFVLKYGNMPFVMNCSSNATKK
;
A
#
# COMPACT_ATOMS: atom_id res chain seq x y z
N MET A 1 -56.41 5.56 61.07
CA MET A 1 -57.57 5.44 60.14
C MET A 1 -57.36 6.53 59.09
N LYS A 2 -57.25 6.37 57.77
CA LYS A 2 -57.70 5.43 56.73
C LYS A 2 -56.60 5.45 55.62
N LYS A 3 -55.88 4.37 55.30
CA LYS A 3 -56.09 3.44 54.16
C LYS A 3 -56.46 4.16 52.84
N PHE A 4 -55.46 4.44 52.01
CA PHE A 4 -55.62 4.48 50.55
C PHE A 4 -54.75 3.37 49.94
N LYS A 5 -55.37 2.65 49.03
CA LYS A 5 -54.94 1.39 48.40
C LYS A 5 -54.66 1.71 46.93
N THR A 6 -53.96 0.79 46.27
CA THR A 6 -54.01 0.45 44.83
C THR A 6 -53.03 1.14 43.85
N MET A 7 -52.01 0.37 43.47
CA MET A 7 -51.66 -0.07 42.10
C MET A 7 -51.50 0.96 40.97
N MET A 8 -50.28 1.09 40.44
CA MET A 8 -49.95 1.38 39.02
C MET A 8 -48.43 1.20 38.90
N ALA A 9 -47.83 0.14 38.35
CA ALA A 9 -47.98 -0.50 37.05
C ALA A 9 -47.86 0.47 35.86
N MET A 10 -46.61 0.54 35.35
CA MET A 10 -46.22 0.68 33.94
C MET A 10 -46.60 1.95 33.15
N MET A 11 -45.73 2.23 32.15
CA MET A 11 -45.78 3.27 31.11
C MET A 11 -45.10 4.57 31.54
N LEU A 12 -43.86 4.91 31.17
CA LEU A 12 -43.17 4.79 29.88
C LEU A 12 -43.90 5.54 28.76
N ALA A 13 -43.65 6.85 28.67
CA ALA A 13 -43.74 7.63 27.43
C ALA A 13 -43.18 9.06 27.63
N LEU A 14 -41.90 9.21 27.29
CA LEU A 14 -41.27 10.31 26.56
C LEU A 14 -42.06 11.64 26.43
N VAL A 15 -41.52 12.71 27.03
CA VAL A 15 -41.58 14.07 26.47
C VAL A 15 -40.25 14.80 26.71
N SER A 16 -39.45 14.83 25.66
CA SER A 16 -38.58 15.94 25.22
C SER A 16 -38.65 17.25 26.02
N MET A 17 -37.51 17.72 26.56
CA MET A 17 -36.95 19.07 26.28
C MET A 17 -35.59 19.30 27.01
N CYS A 18 -34.54 19.71 26.26
CA CYS A 18 -33.26 20.35 26.68
C CYS A 18 -32.31 19.50 27.58
N VAL A 19 -31.01 19.33 27.31
CA VAL A 19 -29.94 20.33 27.10
C VAL A 19 -28.67 19.68 26.50
N ALA A 20 -27.89 20.51 25.81
CA ALA A 20 -26.49 20.42 25.37
C ALA A 20 -25.61 19.24 25.86
N PHE A 21 -24.80 18.69 24.95
CA PHE A 21 -23.34 18.93 24.84
C PHE A 21 -22.84 18.31 23.53
N SER A 22 -22.13 19.08 22.72
CA SER A 22 -21.37 18.59 21.57
C SER A 22 -20.23 17.70 22.06
N SER A 23 -20.39 16.38 21.90
CA SER A 23 -19.27 15.46 21.81
C SER A 23 -19.59 14.50 20.68
N CYS A 24 -18.95 14.75 19.54
CA CYS A 24 -19.11 13.98 18.32
C CYS A 24 -18.52 12.59 18.56
N SER A 25 -19.39 11.64 18.90
CA SER A 25 -19.09 10.23 19.09
C SER A 25 -20.17 9.41 18.38
N SER A 26 -19.71 8.63 17.41
CA SER A 26 -20.23 7.35 16.88
C SER A 26 -21.72 7.05 16.91
N ASP A 27 -22.28 6.88 15.70
CA ASP A 27 -23.06 5.70 15.26
C ASP A 27 -23.35 5.93 13.75
N ASP A 28 -22.62 5.33 12.81
CA ASP A 28 -22.67 3.93 12.33
C ASP A 28 -24.06 3.52 11.81
N ASP A 29 -24.23 3.62 10.48
CA ASP A 29 -25.07 2.69 9.70
C ASP A 29 -24.80 2.87 8.19
N ASP A 30 -23.84 2.07 7.72
CA ASP A 30 -23.81 1.31 6.47
C ASP A 30 -24.46 1.90 5.21
N ASN A 31 -23.60 2.48 4.36
CA ASN A 31 -23.62 2.18 2.94
C ASN A 31 -22.25 1.65 2.51
N ASN A 32 -22.20 0.34 2.29
CA ASN A 32 -21.15 -0.37 1.59
C ASN A 32 -20.95 0.21 0.16
N GLY A 33 -19.91 1.04 -0.04
CA GLY A 33 -19.42 1.40 -1.37
C GLY A 33 -18.85 2.81 -1.50
N ALA A 34 -17.56 2.89 -1.82
CA ALA A 34 -16.91 4.06 -2.44
C ALA A 34 -16.78 5.34 -1.59
N GLY A 35 -16.30 5.20 -0.34
CA GLY A 35 -15.57 6.26 0.36
C GLY A 35 -14.07 6.25 0.05
N SER A 36 -13.66 5.68 -1.09
CA SER A 36 -12.25 5.67 -1.50
C SER A 36 -11.83 7.10 -1.77
N SER A 37 -11.21 7.74 -0.78
CA SER A 37 -10.23 8.79 -1.01
C SER A 37 -9.38 8.38 -2.22
N ALA A 38 -9.05 9.30 -3.12
CA ALA A 38 -8.17 9.04 -4.25
C ALA A 38 -6.75 8.74 -3.73
N THR A 39 -6.56 7.57 -3.12
CA THR A 39 -5.35 7.12 -2.42
C THR A 39 -4.18 7.04 -3.37
N ALA A 40 -4.45 6.74 -4.65
CA ALA A 40 -3.44 6.73 -5.70
C ALA A 40 -2.82 8.12 -5.92
N GLU A 41 -3.60 9.20 -5.91
CA GLU A 41 -3.09 10.56 -6.17
C GLU A 41 -2.06 11.00 -5.12
N GLN A 42 -2.23 10.52 -3.89
CA GLN A 42 -1.36 10.86 -2.75
C GLN A 42 0.03 10.24 -2.90
N VAL A 43 0.13 9.08 -3.57
CA VAL A 43 1.37 8.32 -3.71
C VAL A 43 2.03 8.46 -5.09
N VAL A 44 1.34 9.00 -6.10
CA VAL A 44 1.91 9.20 -7.43
C VAL A 44 3.09 10.16 -7.40
N GLY A 45 4.17 9.79 -8.08
CA GLY A 45 5.38 10.61 -8.17
C GLY A 45 6.64 9.80 -8.43
N THR A 46 7.77 10.49 -8.42
CA THR A 46 9.09 9.88 -8.55
C THR A 46 9.78 9.83 -7.20
N TYR A 47 10.20 8.64 -6.80
CA TYR A 47 10.90 8.39 -5.55
C TYR A 47 12.34 8.02 -5.87
N VAL A 48 13.29 8.64 -5.17
CA VAL A 48 14.71 8.32 -5.34
C VAL A 48 15.26 7.83 -4.01
N GLY A 49 15.78 6.61 -4.02
CA GLY A 49 16.53 6.03 -2.91
C GLY A 49 18.01 6.31 -3.10
N GLU A 50 18.69 6.67 -2.01
CA GLU A 50 20.14 6.82 -2.00
C GLU A 50 20.79 5.48 -2.39
N THR A 51 20.32 4.40 -1.75
CA THR A 51 20.75 3.03 -2.04
C THR A 51 19.55 2.09 -2.17
N MET A 52 19.70 1.06 -3.00
CA MET A 52 18.83 -0.11 -3.03
C MET A 52 19.69 -1.36 -2.78
N SER A 53 19.38 -2.05 -1.68
CA SER A 53 20.01 -3.32 -1.34
C SER A 53 19.53 -4.42 -2.28
N ILE A 54 20.43 -5.31 -2.66
CA ILE A 54 20.11 -6.45 -3.53
C ILE A 54 20.77 -7.69 -2.93
N ALA A 55 19.97 -8.69 -2.56
CA ALA A 55 20.44 -9.96 -2.01
C ALA A 55 20.03 -11.12 -2.90
N LEU A 56 20.99 -11.95 -3.29
CA LEU A 56 20.75 -13.19 -4.02
C LEU A 56 20.53 -14.34 -3.04
N ALA A 57 19.35 -14.95 -3.10
CA ALA A 57 19.00 -16.08 -2.25
C ALA A 57 20.04 -17.21 -2.37
N GLY A 58 20.70 -17.53 -1.25
CA GLY A 58 21.76 -18.55 -1.19
C GLY A 58 23.14 -18.12 -1.69
N GLN A 59 23.35 -16.84 -2.01
CA GLN A 59 24.66 -16.28 -2.41
C GLN A 59 25.09 -15.08 -1.56
N GLY A 60 24.14 -14.38 -0.92
CA GLY A 60 24.40 -13.22 -0.08
C GLY A 60 24.12 -11.90 -0.80
N ASP A 61 24.65 -10.82 -0.25
CA ASP A 61 24.42 -9.45 -0.73
C ASP A 61 25.28 -9.14 -1.96
N MET A 62 24.72 -8.36 -2.88
CA MET A 62 25.42 -7.74 -3.99
C MET A 62 25.70 -6.27 -3.70
N ASP A 63 26.57 -5.66 -4.52
CA ASP A 63 26.76 -4.21 -4.49
C ASP A 63 25.42 -3.49 -4.64
N PRO A 64 25.13 -2.50 -3.78
CA PRO A 64 23.88 -1.78 -3.83
C PRO A 64 23.78 -0.95 -5.11
N LEU A 65 22.55 -0.73 -5.56
CA LEU A 65 22.28 0.24 -6.62
C LEU A 65 22.17 1.63 -6.00
N GLU A 66 23.09 2.51 -6.37
CA GLU A 66 23.06 3.93 -6.00
C GLU A 66 21.99 4.69 -6.80
N ASN A 67 21.33 5.66 -6.16
CA ASN A 67 20.35 6.56 -6.77
C ASN A 67 19.18 5.82 -7.47
N ALA A 68 18.74 4.70 -6.89
CA ALA A 68 17.63 3.90 -7.40
C ALA A 68 16.36 4.75 -7.55
N THR A 69 15.83 4.82 -8.77
CA THR A 69 14.66 5.63 -9.10
C THR A 69 13.44 4.75 -9.32
N PHE A 70 12.37 5.05 -8.59
CA PHE A 70 11.08 4.39 -8.67
C PHE A 70 10.03 5.41 -9.11
N LYS A 71 9.08 5.00 -9.96
CA LYS A 71 7.98 5.89 -10.38
C LYS A 71 6.64 5.22 -10.11
N LEU A 72 5.77 5.92 -9.41
CA LEU A 72 4.38 5.54 -9.18
C LEU A 72 3.50 6.35 -10.14
N GLU A 73 2.76 5.66 -11.00
CA GLU A 73 1.85 6.27 -11.98
C GLU A 73 0.40 5.90 -11.67
N LYS A 74 -0.53 6.87 -11.75
CA LYS A 74 -1.95 6.64 -11.49
C LYS A 74 -2.52 5.68 -12.54
N VAL A 75 -3.27 4.68 -12.10
CA VAL A 75 -4.13 3.86 -12.97
C VAL A 75 -5.57 4.32 -12.82
N ASP A 76 -6.05 4.32 -11.57
CA ASP A 76 -7.35 4.85 -11.16
C ASP A 76 -7.22 5.48 -9.77
N ASP A 77 -8.32 5.76 -9.07
CA ASP A 77 -8.30 6.41 -7.76
C ASP A 77 -7.69 5.55 -6.65
N SER A 78 -7.60 4.24 -6.86
CA SER A 78 -7.16 3.24 -5.88
C SER A 78 -6.00 2.38 -6.35
N HIS A 79 -5.55 2.50 -7.61
CA HIS A 79 -4.47 1.70 -8.18
C HIS A 79 -3.37 2.55 -8.80
N VAL A 80 -2.14 2.04 -8.73
CA VAL A 80 -0.96 2.60 -9.37
C VAL A 80 -0.17 1.54 -10.14
N ASN A 81 0.62 1.99 -11.12
CA ASN A 81 1.74 1.20 -11.63
C ASN A 81 3.00 1.61 -10.87
N ILE A 82 3.87 0.65 -10.54
CA ILE A 82 5.24 0.93 -10.10
C ILE A 82 6.20 0.60 -11.24
N ILE A 83 7.03 1.56 -11.60
CA ILE A 83 8.17 1.36 -12.50
C ILE A 83 9.42 1.21 -11.63
N LEU A 84 10.00 0.01 -11.65
CA LEU A 84 11.23 -0.36 -10.97
C LEU A 84 12.45 0.07 -11.80
N PRO A 85 13.58 0.43 -11.16
CA PRO A 85 14.78 0.83 -11.86
C PRO A 85 15.39 -0.33 -12.65
N ALA A 86 16.02 -0.01 -13.78
CA ALA A 86 16.96 -0.93 -14.42
C ALA A 86 18.26 -0.98 -13.61
N PHE A 87 18.92 -2.14 -13.56
CA PHE A 87 20.22 -2.27 -12.89
C PHE A 87 21.04 -3.45 -13.39
N GLY A 88 22.32 -3.46 -13.00
CA GLY A 88 23.30 -4.43 -13.48
C GLY A 88 23.90 -4.05 -14.83
N SER A 89 24.86 -4.86 -15.30
CA SER A 89 25.58 -4.65 -16.55
C SER A 89 25.35 -5.81 -17.51
N ALA A 90 25.48 -5.54 -18.81
CA ALA A 90 25.37 -6.58 -19.83
C ALA A 90 26.40 -7.69 -19.58
N PRO A 91 26.06 -8.97 -19.81
CA PRO A 91 24.80 -9.47 -20.39
C PRO A 91 23.67 -9.72 -19.36
N MET A 92 23.90 -9.42 -18.08
CA MET A 92 23.01 -9.77 -16.96
C MET A 92 22.08 -8.62 -16.54
N ALA A 93 22.09 -7.49 -17.26
CA ALA A 93 21.31 -6.31 -16.92
C ALA A 93 19.81 -6.62 -16.82
N LEU A 94 19.22 -6.20 -15.72
CA LEU A 94 17.78 -6.17 -15.55
C LEU A 94 17.25 -4.87 -16.17
N PRO A 95 16.34 -4.93 -17.16
CA PRO A 95 15.70 -3.73 -17.69
C PRO A 95 14.79 -3.11 -16.62
N SER A 96 14.29 -1.91 -16.90
CA SER A 96 13.21 -1.34 -16.08
C SER A 96 11.96 -2.22 -16.19
N ILE A 97 11.29 -2.44 -15.07
CA ILE A 97 10.12 -3.32 -14.96
C ILE A 97 8.92 -2.48 -14.53
N THR A 98 7.84 -2.53 -15.31
CA THR A 98 6.56 -1.97 -14.89
C THR A 98 5.72 -3.06 -14.24
N VAL A 99 5.41 -2.87 -12.96
CA VAL A 99 4.43 -3.69 -12.23
C VAL A 99 3.11 -2.94 -12.26
N LYS A 100 2.09 -3.54 -12.88
CA LYS A 100 0.84 -2.85 -13.20
C LYS A 100 -0.24 -3.10 -12.16
N ASN A 101 -1.16 -2.14 -12.05
CA ASN A 101 -2.44 -2.28 -11.35
C ASN A 101 -2.31 -2.73 -9.89
N LEU A 102 -1.40 -2.10 -9.15
CA LEU A 102 -1.18 -2.34 -7.73
C LEU A 102 -2.16 -1.51 -6.90
N ALA A 103 -2.93 -2.18 -6.03
CA ALA A 103 -3.86 -1.52 -5.12
C ALA A 103 -3.12 -0.67 -4.09
N VAL A 104 -3.71 0.48 -3.74
CA VAL A 104 -3.22 1.41 -2.72
C VAL A 104 -4.26 1.50 -1.62
N THR A 105 -3.88 1.04 -0.42
CA THR A 105 -4.69 1.19 0.79
C THR A 105 -4.17 2.35 1.63
N GLU A 106 -5.05 2.94 2.44
CA GLU A 106 -4.70 4.01 3.37
C GLU A 106 -5.13 3.63 4.78
N SER A 107 -4.29 3.95 5.76
CA SER A 107 -4.61 3.84 7.18
C SER A 107 -3.81 4.87 7.97
N ASN A 108 -4.50 5.77 8.68
CA ASN A 108 -3.90 6.76 9.57
C ASN A 108 -2.79 7.60 8.91
N GLY A 109 -3.02 8.08 7.68
CA GLY A 109 -2.07 8.88 6.91
C GLY A 109 -0.89 8.07 6.34
N THR A 110 -0.94 6.74 6.46
CA THR A 110 0.06 5.83 5.88
C THR A 110 -0.57 5.08 4.71
N TYR A 111 0.04 5.21 3.54
CA TYR A 111 -0.40 4.52 2.33
C TYR A 111 0.39 3.22 2.19
N SER A 112 -0.25 2.17 1.72
CA SER A 112 0.39 0.87 1.54
C SER A 112 0.00 0.25 0.21
N ILE A 113 0.98 -0.38 -0.43
CA ILE A 113 0.77 -1.34 -1.50
C ILE A 113 0.99 -2.71 -0.87
N PRO A 114 -0.09 -3.49 -0.64
CA PRO A 114 0.01 -4.79 -0.02
C PRO A 114 0.83 -5.75 -0.88
N GLU A 115 1.35 -6.80 -0.25
CA GLU A 115 2.17 -7.78 -0.95
C GLU A 115 1.40 -8.42 -2.10
N THR A 116 1.90 -8.23 -3.32
CA THR A 116 1.24 -8.64 -4.57
C THR A 116 2.24 -9.38 -5.46
N SER A 117 1.85 -10.53 -5.99
CA SER A 117 2.64 -11.27 -7.01
C SER A 117 2.36 -10.76 -8.42
N PHE A 118 3.37 -10.74 -9.29
CA PHE A 118 3.33 -10.08 -10.59
C PHE A 118 4.14 -10.78 -11.70
N ASP A 119 4.12 -12.11 -11.74
CA ASP A 119 4.87 -12.87 -12.76
C ASP A 119 4.47 -12.41 -14.18
N GLN A 120 5.46 -12.11 -15.03
CA GLN A 120 5.24 -11.55 -16.37
C GLN A 120 6.36 -11.94 -17.33
N THR A 121 6.12 -11.82 -18.64
CA THR A 121 7.18 -11.94 -19.66
C THR A 121 7.51 -10.55 -20.18
N LEU A 122 8.79 -10.18 -20.13
CA LEU A 122 9.27 -8.88 -20.60
C LEU A 122 9.41 -8.87 -22.13
N GLU A 123 9.49 -7.67 -22.71
CA GLU A 123 9.62 -7.46 -24.17
C GLU A 123 10.86 -8.14 -24.76
N ASN A 124 11.92 -8.30 -23.97
CA ASN A 124 13.14 -9.02 -24.36
C ASN A 124 13.00 -10.55 -24.32
N GLY A 125 11.78 -11.08 -24.10
CA GLY A 125 11.46 -12.50 -24.05
C GLY A 125 11.86 -13.21 -22.76
N LYS A 126 12.42 -12.50 -21.76
CA LYS A 126 12.75 -13.08 -20.45
C LYS A 126 11.54 -13.03 -19.53
N GLY A 127 11.26 -14.15 -18.85
CA GLY A 127 10.24 -14.21 -17.80
C GLY A 127 10.71 -13.62 -16.47
N LEU A 128 9.78 -13.06 -15.71
CA LEU A 128 9.89 -12.80 -14.28
C LEU A 128 9.02 -13.83 -13.56
N SER A 129 9.64 -14.52 -12.61
CA SER A 129 8.97 -15.56 -11.81
C SER A 129 9.28 -15.39 -10.33
N LYS A 130 8.50 -16.05 -9.47
CA LYS A 130 8.67 -15.97 -8.00
C LYS A 130 8.65 -14.52 -7.52
N THR A 131 7.73 -13.74 -8.08
CA THR A 131 7.67 -12.31 -7.82
C THR A 131 6.75 -11.96 -6.66
N ALA A 132 7.13 -10.94 -5.90
CA ALA A 132 6.25 -10.26 -4.95
C ALA A 132 6.75 -8.82 -4.76
N ILE A 133 5.84 -7.86 -4.63
CA ILE A 133 6.15 -6.45 -4.36
C ILE A 133 5.27 -5.96 -3.23
N LYS A 134 5.83 -5.12 -2.35
CA LYS A 134 5.09 -4.33 -1.37
C LYS A 134 5.77 -2.99 -1.17
N ALA A 135 4.98 -2.00 -0.78
CA ALA A 135 5.51 -0.70 -0.40
C ALA A 135 4.68 -0.06 0.70
N THR A 136 5.32 0.79 1.49
CA THR A 136 4.66 1.68 2.46
C THR A 136 5.14 3.10 2.19
N ILE A 137 4.21 4.03 2.07
CA ILE A 137 4.46 5.44 1.81
C ILE A 137 3.89 6.27 2.96
N LYS A 138 4.74 7.11 3.56
CA LYS A 138 4.35 8.07 4.58
C LYS A 138 5.22 9.31 4.48
N ASP A 139 4.62 10.49 4.54
CA ASP A 139 5.33 11.77 4.52
C ASP A 139 6.34 11.91 3.35
N GLY A 140 5.94 11.43 2.16
CA GLY A 140 6.79 11.43 0.96
C GLY A 140 7.94 10.40 0.98
N LYS A 141 8.06 9.59 2.03
CA LYS A 141 9.06 8.52 2.14
C LYS A 141 8.41 7.19 1.81
N MET A 142 9.02 6.45 0.89
CA MET A 142 8.63 5.12 0.47
C MET A 142 9.63 4.09 0.96
N GLN A 143 9.14 3.05 1.63
CA GLN A 143 9.86 1.81 1.88
C GLN A 143 9.32 0.79 0.89
N ILE A 144 10.16 0.32 -0.03
CA ILE A 144 9.76 -0.65 -1.05
C ILE A 144 10.56 -1.93 -0.87
N THR A 145 9.90 -3.07 -1.03
CA THR A 145 10.53 -4.39 -1.13
C THR A 145 9.95 -5.11 -2.32
N PHE A 146 10.81 -5.71 -3.14
CA PHE A 146 10.38 -6.59 -4.20
C PHE A 146 11.32 -7.77 -4.36
N VAL A 147 10.76 -8.91 -4.76
CA VAL A 147 11.49 -10.13 -5.05
C VAL A 147 11.20 -10.53 -6.49
N LEU A 148 12.20 -11.07 -7.18
CA LEU A 148 12.03 -11.61 -8.51
C LEU A 148 13.13 -12.59 -8.88
N LYS A 149 12.79 -13.55 -9.73
CA LYS A 149 13.74 -14.35 -10.50
C LYS A 149 13.63 -13.97 -11.97
N TYR A 150 14.74 -13.51 -12.54
CA TYR A 150 14.81 -13.03 -13.92
C TYR A 150 15.32 -14.09 -14.89
N GLY A 151 14.54 -14.38 -15.91
CA GLY A 151 14.80 -15.42 -16.89
C GLY A 151 15.12 -16.77 -16.24
N ASN A 152 16.16 -17.42 -16.75
CA ASN A 152 16.62 -18.71 -16.24
C ASN A 152 17.70 -18.57 -15.15
N MET A 153 17.85 -17.40 -14.52
CA MET A 153 18.81 -17.24 -13.42
C MET A 153 18.52 -18.24 -12.30
N PRO A 154 19.55 -18.88 -11.72
CA PRO A 154 19.34 -19.90 -10.69
C PRO A 154 18.90 -19.30 -9.35
N PHE A 155 19.06 -17.99 -9.15
CA PHE A 155 18.80 -17.29 -7.89
C PHE A 155 17.54 -16.40 -7.95
N VAL A 156 16.93 -16.21 -6.79
CA VAL A 156 15.91 -15.17 -6.56
C VAL A 156 16.62 -13.94 -6.00
N MET A 157 16.33 -12.78 -6.55
CA MET A 157 16.79 -11.49 -6.04
C MET A 157 15.77 -10.94 -5.05
N ASN A 158 16.23 -10.53 -3.88
CA ASN A 158 15.47 -9.77 -2.89
C ASN A 158 16.02 -8.34 -2.90
N CYS A 159 15.17 -7.37 -3.21
CA CYS A 159 15.53 -5.97 -3.32
C CYS A 159 14.75 -5.15 -2.30
N SER A 160 15.42 -4.19 -1.66
CA SER A 160 14.77 -3.22 -0.77
C SER A 160 15.40 -1.85 -0.89
N SER A 161 14.60 -0.81 -0.71
CA SER A 161 15.08 0.57 -0.71
C SER A 161 14.19 1.47 0.14
N ASN A 162 14.82 2.48 0.74
CA ASN A 162 14.17 3.64 1.31
C ASN A 162 14.34 4.80 0.33
N ALA A 163 13.24 5.30 -0.21
CA ALA A 163 13.25 6.32 -1.26
C ALA A 163 12.39 7.52 -0.86
N THR A 164 12.80 8.72 -1.28
CA THR A 164 12.07 9.96 -1.00
C THR A 164 11.48 10.53 -2.28
N LYS A 165 10.23 11.00 -2.21
CA LYS A 165 9.55 11.69 -3.30
C LYS A 165 10.31 12.97 -3.67
N LYS A 166 10.62 13.15 -4.95
CA LYS A 166 11.21 14.36 -5.50
C LYS A 166 10.15 15.35 -5.97
#